data_AF-A0AAV5CXU6-F1
#
_entry.id   AF-A0AAV5CXU6-F1
#
_cell.length_a   1.000
_cell.length_b   1.000
_cell.length_c   1.000
_cell.angle_alpha   90.00
_cell.angle_beta   90.00
_cell.angle_gamma   90.00
#
_symmetry.space_group_name_H-M   'P 1'
#
loop_
_entity.id
_entity.type
_entity.pdbx_description
1 polymer ?
#
loop_
_entity_poly.entity_id
_entity_poly.type
_entity_poly.pdbx_seq_one_letter_code
_entity_poly.pdbx_strand_id
1 'polypeptide(L)'
;MLSSKALIGGSMEANLESAGNSQHGDMYVWFRAAAAGQMMGLAKSIWERMLWEEYRAGWIEEAEEGAGKAAGGFVPVERFVVKRLDVVAVTFDFAHLNNIKTKLG
;
A
#
# COMPACT_ATOMS: atom_id res chain seq x y z
N MET A 1 7.39 6.38 -10.05
CA MET A 1 7.23 4.93 -9.78
C MET A 1 6.46 4.78 -8.49
N LEU A 2 5.37 4.01 -8.46
CA LEU A 2 4.60 3.79 -7.23
C LEU A 2 5.36 2.84 -6.32
N SER A 3 5.36 3.11 -5.01
CA SER A 3 5.91 2.20 -4.01
C SER A 3 4.77 1.71 -3.13
N SER A 4 4.60 0.40 -3.06
CA SER A 4 3.65 -0.23 -2.15
C SER A 4 4.38 -0.84 -0.95
N LYS A 5 3.76 -0.72 0.23
CA LYS A 5 4.23 -1.35 1.47
C LYS A 5 3.10 -2.13 2.13
N ALA A 6 3.40 -3.35 2.58
CA ALA A 6 2.49 -4.15 3.39
C ALA A 6 2.96 -4.17 4.86
N LEU A 7 2.04 -4.00 5.80
CA LEU A 7 2.30 -3.99 7.23
C LEU A 7 1.42 -5.02 7.95
N ILE A 8 1.98 -6.14 8.37
CA ILE A 8 1.25 -7.15 9.15
C ILE A 8 1.06 -6.63 10.58
N GLY A 9 -0.15 -6.80 11.12
CA GLY A 9 -0.53 -6.23 12.42
C GLY A 9 -0.57 -4.70 12.44
N GLY A 10 -0.42 -4.06 11.27
CA GLY A 10 -0.35 -2.61 11.12
C GLY A 10 1.03 -1.99 11.40
N SER A 11 2.07 -2.77 11.70
CA SER A 11 3.40 -2.24 12.04
C SER A 11 4.57 -3.01 11.45
N MET A 12 4.43 -4.31 11.20
CA MET A 12 5.53 -5.14 10.74
C MET A 12 5.62 -5.13 9.21
N GLU A 13 6.66 -4.50 8.65
CA GLU A 13 6.90 -4.52 7.20
C GLU A 13 7.01 -5.96 6.68
N ALA A 14 6.26 -6.22 5.62
CA ALA A 14 6.18 -7.50 4.95
C ALA A 14 6.38 -7.35 3.44
N ASN A 15 7.08 -8.32 2.87
CA ASN A 15 7.33 -8.38 1.44
C ASN A 15 6.39 -9.36 0.77
N LEU A 16 5.97 -9.02 -0.45
CA LEU A 16 5.27 -9.95 -1.33
C LEU A 16 6.18 -11.15 -1.64
N GLU A 17 5.74 -12.35 -1.32
CA GLU A 17 6.41 -13.55 -1.80
C GLU A 17 6.07 -13.75 -3.28
N SER A 18 7.08 -14.04 -4.10
CA SER A 18 6.89 -14.30 -5.53
C SER A 18 5.77 -15.33 -5.73
N ALA A 19 4.76 -14.97 -6.52
CA ALA A 19 3.53 -15.73 -6.76
C ALA A 19 3.73 -17.14 -7.39
N GLY A 20 4.98 -17.56 -7.61
CA GLY A 20 5.33 -18.75 -8.38
C GLY A 20 5.72 -20.01 -7.58
N ASN A 21 5.71 -19.99 -6.23
CA ASN A 21 6.17 -21.19 -5.48
C ASN A 21 5.52 -21.41 -4.10
N SER A 22 4.27 -21.01 -3.89
CA SER A 22 3.59 -21.33 -2.63
C SER A 22 2.99 -22.75 -2.69
N GLN A 23 3.35 -23.59 -1.72
CA GLN A 23 2.61 -24.82 -1.38
C GLN A 23 1.17 -24.53 -0.91
N HIS A 24 0.82 -23.25 -0.77
CA HIS A 24 -0.51 -22.74 -0.46
C HIS A 24 -1.10 -22.15 -1.75
N GLY A 25 -2.19 -22.74 -2.26
CA GLY A 25 -2.65 -22.59 -3.65
C GLY A 25 -2.90 -21.16 -4.19
N ASP A 26 -3.04 -21.09 -5.52
CA ASP A 26 -3.15 -19.89 -6.40
C ASP A 26 -4.31 -18.91 -6.09
N MET A 27 -5.07 -19.14 -5.02
CA MET A 27 -6.17 -18.26 -4.61
C MET A 27 -5.72 -17.10 -3.71
N TYR A 28 -4.48 -17.14 -3.20
CA TYR A 28 -3.97 -16.16 -2.26
C TYR A 28 -2.64 -15.56 -2.71
N VAL A 29 -2.47 -14.29 -2.38
CA VAL A 29 -1.20 -13.56 -2.47
C VAL A 29 -0.60 -13.53 -1.07
N TRP A 30 0.67 -13.91 -0.96
CA TRP A 30 1.34 -14.12 0.32
C TRP A 30 2.31 -12.98 0.65
N PHE A 31 2.23 -12.49 1.88
CA PHE A 31 3.14 -11.47 2.41
C PHE A 31 3.89 -12.06 3.60
N ARG A 32 5.21 -11.96 3.60
CA ARG A 32 6.05 -12.42 4.71
C ARG A 32 6.75 -11.25 5.37
N ALA A 33 6.59 -11.13 6.69
CA ALA A 33 7.43 -10.24 7.51
C ALA A 33 8.82 -10.84 7.70
N ALA A 34 9.86 -10.02 7.53
CA ALA A 34 11.26 -10.46 7.69
C ALA A 34 11.57 -10.86 9.14
N ALA A 35 11.01 -10.11 10.10
CA ALA A 35 11.06 -10.46 11.51
C ALA A 35 9.96 -11.48 11.83
N ALA A 36 10.34 -12.63 12.41
CA ALA A 36 9.46 -13.70 12.89
C ALA A 36 8.81 -14.63 11.84
N GLY A 37 9.05 -14.43 10.53
CA GLY A 37 8.54 -15.33 9.49
C GLY A 37 7.01 -15.39 9.41
N GLN A 38 6.32 -14.44 10.05
CA GLN A 38 4.87 -14.31 10.05
C GLN A 38 4.39 -14.08 8.61
N MET A 39 3.39 -14.86 8.20
CA MET A 39 2.82 -14.81 6.87
C MET A 39 1.37 -14.36 6.92
N MET A 40 0.96 -13.57 5.94
CA MET A 40 -0.42 -13.21 5.71
C MET A 40 -0.79 -13.54 4.27
N GLY A 41 -1.83 -14.35 4.12
CA GLY A 41 -2.48 -14.60 2.84
C GLY A 41 -3.62 -13.62 2.64
N LEU A 42 -3.62 -12.92 1.52
CA LEU A 42 -4.74 -12.09 1.06
C LEU A 42 -5.39 -12.76 -0.14
N ALA A 43 -6.71 -12.86 -0.18
CA ALA A 43 -7.40 -13.41 -1.34
C ALA A 43 -7.02 -12.62 -2.60
N LYS A 44 -6.66 -13.33 -3.68
CA LYS A 44 -6.19 -12.74 -4.93
C LYS A 44 -7.20 -11.77 -5.54
N SER A 45 -8.49 -12.07 -5.44
CA SER A 45 -9.56 -11.18 -5.88
C SER A 45 -9.60 -9.85 -5.12
N ILE A 46 -9.28 -9.85 -3.83
CA ILE A 46 -9.18 -8.63 -3.02
C ILE A 46 -7.92 -7.85 -3.41
N TRP A 47 -6.79 -8.54 -3.57
CA TRP A 47 -5.56 -7.90 -4.03
C TRP A 47 -5.73 -7.21 -5.40
N GLU A 48 -6.31 -7.92 -6.37
CA GLU A 48 -6.62 -7.38 -7.70
C GLU A 48 -7.59 -6.20 -7.63
N ARG A 49 -8.60 -6.27 -6.75
CA ARG A 49 -9.54 -5.17 -6.51
C ARG A 49 -8.84 -3.91 -5.99
N MET A 50 -7.86 -4.06 -5.09
CA MET A 50 -7.08 -2.95 -4.52
C MET A 50 -6.20 -2.29 -5.59
N LEU A 51 -5.51 -3.10 -6.40
CA LEU A 51 -4.73 -2.60 -7.53
C LEU A 51 -5.62 -1.90 -8.57
N TRP A 52 -6.84 -2.39 -8.78
CA TRP A 52 -7.79 -1.76 -9.70
C TRP A 52 -8.30 -0.42 -9.18
N GLU A 53 -8.59 -0.28 -7.88
CA GLU A 53 -8.93 1.02 -7.28
C GLU A 53 -7.78 1.99 -7.45
N GLU A 54 -6.57 1.58 -7.10
CA GLU A 54 -5.36 2.40 -7.22
C GLU A 54 -5.16 2.91 -8.66
N TYR A 55 -5.32 2.04 -9.65
CA TYR A 55 -5.14 2.40 -11.06
C TYR A 55 -6.25 3.31 -11.61
N ARG A 56 -7.51 3.11 -11.19
CA ARG A 56 -8.66 3.85 -11.72
C ARG A 56 -9.00 5.11 -10.96
N ALA A 57 -8.60 5.25 -9.70
CA ALA A 57 -8.99 6.36 -8.84
C ALA A 57 -8.47 7.72 -9.31
N GLY A 58 -7.70 7.79 -10.41
CA GLY A 58 -7.55 8.98 -11.25
C GLY A 58 -7.52 10.27 -10.43
N TRP A 59 -6.52 10.40 -9.56
CA TRP A 59 -6.48 11.49 -8.60
C TRP A 59 -6.48 12.84 -9.33
N ILE A 60 -7.49 13.67 -9.04
CA ILE A 60 -7.69 15.01 -9.60
C ILE A 60 -6.53 15.90 -9.15
N GLU A 61 -5.91 16.64 -10.07
CA GLU A 61 -4.87 17.66 -9.80
C GLU A 61 -5.40 18.91 -9.06
N GLU A 62 -6.58 18.87 -8.45
CA GLU A 62 -7.17 20.03 -7.77
C GLU A 62 -6.66 20.13 -6.33
N ALA A 63 -5.50 20.75 -6.19
CA ALA A 63 -5.20 21.64 -5.07
C ALA A 63 -4.13 22.63 -5.52
N GLU A 64 -4.50 23.47 -6.50
CA GLU A 64 -3.99 24.83 -6.57
C GLU A 64 -4.71 25.69 -5.53
N GLU A 65 -3.99 26.69 -5.04
CA GLU A 65 -4.36 27.69 -4.03
C GLU A 65 -4.44 27.23 -2.56
N GLY A 66 -3.43 27.68 -1.79
CA GLY A 66 -3.69 28.16 -0.43
C GLY A 66 -3.11 27.38 0.74
N ALA A 67 -1.78 27.15 0.82
CA ALA A 67 -1.13 27.01 2.13
C ALA A 67 0.34 27.43 2.07
N GLY A 68 0.73 28.28 3.01
CA GLY A 68 2.00 29.00 3.06
C GLY A 68 3.26 28.14 3.11
N LYS A 69 4.36 28.79 2.75
CA LYS A 69 5.75 28.30 2.73
C LYS A 69 6.11 27.49 3.99
N ALA A 70 6.42 26.21 3.82
CA ALA A 70 7.27 25.43 4.71
C ALA A 70 8.07 24.43 3.86
N ALA A 71 9.36 24.28 4.13
CA ALA A 71 10.24 23.35 3.46
C ALA A 71 9.88 21.91 3.87
N GLY A 72 9.08 21.22 3.06
CA GLY A 72 8.73 19.82 3.23
C GLY A 72 7.79 19.38 2.11
N GLY A 73 8.24 18.41 1.29
CA GLY A 73 7.37 17.80 0.29
C GLY A 73 6.37 16.87 0.97
N PHE A 74 5.14 16.80 0.44
CA PHE A 74 4.14 15.82 0.85
C PHE A 74 3.98 14.77 -0.24
N VAL A 75 3.85 13.51 0.15
CA VAL A 75 3.53 12.41 -0.76
C VAL A 75 2.15 11.89 -0.37
N PRO A 76 1.15 11.95 -1.27
CA PRO A 76 -0.15 11.33 -1.00
C PRO A 76 0.00 9.81 -0.92
N VAL A 77 -0.66 9.22 0.08
CA VAL A 77 -0.66 7.78 0.34
C VAL A 77 -2.09 7.30 0.40
N GLU A 78 -2.44 6.32 -0.44
CA GLU A 78 -3.68 5.57 -0.34
C GLU A 78 -3.46 4.36 0.57
N ARG A 79 -4.31 4.21 1.60
CA ARG A 79 -4.17 3.17 2.63
C ARG A 79 -5.39 2.28 2.67
N PHE A 80 -5.17 0.99 2.49
CA PHE A 80 -6.17 -0.04 2.75
C PHE A 80 -5.88 -0.77 4.05
N VAL A 81 -6.90 -0.90 4.91
CA VAL A 81 -6.78 -1.57 6.21
C VAL A 81 -7.68 -2.80 6.23
N VAL A 82 -7.08 -3.99 6.30
CA VAL A 82 -7.81 -5.24 6.49
C VAL A 82 -7.85 -5.54 7.98
N LYS A 83 -9.05 -5.69 8.53
CA LYS A 83 -9.28 -6.00 9.94
C LYS A 83 -9.78 -7.44 10.12
N ARG A 84 -9.32 -8.09 11.19
CA ARG A 84 -9.92 -9.33 11.71
C ARG A 84 -10.69 -8.94 12.95
N LEU A 85 -12.02 -8.87 12.86
CA LEU A 85 -12.86 -8.22 13.88
C LEU A 85 -12.42 -6.75 14.04
N ASP A 86 -11.95 -6.35 15.22
CA ASP A 86 -11.54 -4.97 15.53
C ASP A 86 -10.02 -4.75 15.52
N VAL A 87 -9.23 -5.79 15.25
CA VAL A 87 -7.77 -5.69 15.16
C VAL A 87 -7.30 -5.61 13.71
N VAL A 88 -6.26 -4.80 13.47
CA VAL A 88 -5.62 -4.70 12.16
C VAL A 88 -4.87 -5.99 11.87
N ALA A 89 -5.23 -6.67 10.79
CA ALA A 89 -4.53 -7.86 10.33
C ALA A 89 -3.39 -7.48 9.38
N VAL A 90 -3.68 -6.63 8.39
CA VAL A 90 -2.67 -6.10 7.47
C VAL A 90 -3.10 -4.75 6.93
N THR A 91 -2.13 -3.87 6.74
CA THR A 91 -2.30 -2.57 6.06
C THR A 91 -1.51 -2.57 4.77
N PHE A 92 -2.05 -1.97 3.71
CA PHE A 92 -1.37 -1.74 2.45
C PHE A 92 -1.34 -0.25 2.14
N ASP A 93 -0.14 0.29 1.98
CA ASP A 93 0.10 1.69 1.66
C ASP A 93 0.63 1.82 0.24
N PHE A 94 -0.03 2.64 -0.58
CA PHE A 94 0.38 2.97 -1.94
C PHE A 94 0.80 4.45 -1.99
N ALA A 95 2.10 4.70 -2.15
CA ALA A 95 2.65 6.06 -2.23
C ALA A 95 2.74 6.53 -3.68
N HIS A 96 2.05 7.63 -4.01
CA HIS A 96 2.02 8.20 -5.37
C HIS A 96 3.21 9.14 -5.60
N LEU A 97 4.40 8.56 -5.80
CA LEU A 97 5.66 9.30 -5.98
C LEU A 97 5.76 10.08 -7.30
N ASN A 98 4.82 9.93 -8.23
CA ASN A 98 4.76 10.77 -9.43
C ASN A 98 4.18 12.17 -9.12
N ASN A 99 3.58 12.35 -7.94
CA ASN A 99 2.97 13.60 -7.47
C ASN A 99 3.79 14.24 -6.34
N ILE A 100 5.11 14.05 -6.33
CA ILE A 100 5.99 14.75 -5.38
C ILE A 100 5.92 16.24 -5.75
N LYS A 101 5.22 17.01 -4.93
CA LYS A 101 5.25 18.48 -5.00
C LYS A 101 6.63 18.95 -4.54
N THR A 102 7.60 19.05 -5.45
CA THR A 102 8.78 19.87 -5.25
C THR A 102 8.45 21.31 -5.64
N LYS A 103 8.55 22.23 -4.69
CA LYS A 103 8.50 23.65 -5.00
C LYS A 103 9.86 24.02 -5.61
N LEU A 104 9.97 24.06 -6.94
CA LEU A 104 11.08 24.73 -7.60
C LEU A 104 11.04 26.20 -7.14
N GLY A 105 12.19 26.66 -6.61
CA GLY A 105 12.35 27.98 -5.99
C GLY A 105 12.26 29.13 -6.98
#